data_AF-A0A956BYV8-F1
#
_entry.id   AF-A0A956BYV8-F1
#
_cell.length_a   1.000
_cell.length_b   1.000
_cell.length_c   1.000
_cell.angle_alpha   90.00
_cell.angle_beta   90.00
_cell.angle_gamma   90.00
#
_symmetry.space_group_name_H-M   'P 1'
#
loop_
_entity.id
_entity.type
_entity.pdbx_description
1 polymer ?
#
loop_
_entity_poly.entity_id
_entity_poly.type
_entity_poly.pdbx_seq_one_letter_code
_entity_poly.pdbx_strand_id
1 'polypeptide(L)'
;EAGLRRSPSTGKSPSSGGRSIVYCSTRKHVESVAKHLSARGFSVGYYHAGRTQGAREKVQRAFGMGRVRILVATNAFGMGIDFPDVRLIVHYQTPGSLEAYYQEAGRAGRDGDPARCVMFFGAADLATQRRIAGGRGADEALRSMEAYAMSSECRQRILCGHFGVTEGVDPCSKCDVCEGQEGMHGDREGECTVEPTNPLSDVELRVIVEAVGELTRPVGKSGLAKALRGSRAASMRKCGLMELSQRGALRQRSEKDIVAAIDRCLEEGTLVRKGHRYPTVWLPGKAVRRGSTGSASPTEPPSPRRLRATRRKGRYSNTVRALENFRKQKARELAWKPYMVFQKRTIMALDSERPSSIGALDRIPGLGPAKIQRFGHDILRVLRENT
;
A
#
# COMPACT_ATOMS: atom_id res chain seq x y z
N GLU A 1 36.13 -20.20 48.66
CA GLU A 1 36.55 -20.05 47.25
C GLU A 1 35.58 -20.79 46.34
N ALA A 2 34.89 -20.08 45.45
CA ALA A 2 34.29 -20.63 44.24
C ALA A 2 33.83 -19.43 43.38
N GLY A 3 34.60 -19.12 42.36
CA GLY A 3 34.49 -17.91 41.56
C GLY A 3 33.21 -17.83 40.73
N LEU A 4 32.51 -16.71 40.90
CA LEU A 4 31.45 -16.23 40.02
C LEU A 4 32.06 -15.89 38.64
N ARG A 5 32.07 -16.86 37.72
CA ARG A 5 32.43 -16.60 36.31
C ARG A 5 31.32 -15.77 35.68
N ARG A 6 31.51 -14.44 35.68
CA ARG A 6 30.79 -13.54 34.78
C ARG A 6 31.27 -13.83 33.36
N SER A 7 30.42 -14.45 32.55
CA SER A 7 30.63 -14.50 31.10
C SER A 7 30.70 -13.07 30.55
N PRO A 8 31.74 -12.69 29.80
CA PRO A 8 31.79 -11.39 29.17
C PRO A 8 30.85 -11.44 27.97
N SER A 9 29.61 -10.97 28.15
CA SER A 9 28.76 -10.61 27.02
C SER A 9 29.34 -9.34 26.39
N THR A 10 30.41 -9.49 25.61
CA THR A 10 30.81 -8.50 24.60
C THR A 10 29.85 -8.57 23.41
N GLY A 11 28.55 -8.44 23.70
CA GLY A 11 27.56 -8.07 22.71
C GLY A 11 27.54 -6.55 22.69
N LYS A 12 28.41 -5.96 21.86
CA LYS A 12 28.35 -4.56 21.48
C LYS A 12 26.87 -4.22 21.24
N SER A 13 26.30 -3.31 22.04
CA SER A 13 25.03 -2.65 21.67
C SER A 13 25.17 -2.22 20.21
N PRO A 14 24.21 -2.49 19.30
CA PRO A 14 24.35 -2.13 17.90
C PRO A 14 24.18 -0.62 17.74
N SER A 15 25.18 0.13 18.17
CA SER A 15 25.36 1.56 17.97
C SER A 15 26.04 1.85 16.64
N SER A 16 25.66 1.14 15.57
CA SER A 16 25.99 1.50 14.19
C SER A 16 24.67 1.70 13.45
N GLY A 17 24.03 2.84 13.72
CA GLY A 17 22.72 3.20 13.18
C GLY A 17 22.72 3.02 11.67
N GLY A 18 21.90 2.10 11.17
CA GLY A 18 21.63 1.92 9.74
C GLY A 18 20.43 2.75 9.30
N ARG A 19 20.14 2.77 7.99
CA ARG A 19 19.11 3.63 7.42
C ARG A 19 17.75 2.96 7.45
N SER A 20 16.69 3.76 7.49
CA SER A 20 15.32 3.24 7.53
C SER A 20 14.46 3.84 6.44
N ILE A 21 13.57 3.01 5.87
CA ILE A 21 12.55 3.45 4.91
C ILE A 21 11.18 3.17 5.51
N VAL A 22 10.29 4.15 5.48
CA VAL A 22 8.90 4.03 5.93
C VAL A 22 7.98 4.22 4.73
N TYR A 23 7.29 3.16 4.29
CA TYR A 23 6.35 3.20 3.18
C TYR A 23 4.93 3.57 3.65
N CYS A 24 4.29 4.52 2.96
CA CYS A 24 2.89 4.88 3.16
C CYS A 24 2.13 4.88 1.83
N SER A 25 0.84 4.59 1.84
CA SER A 25 0.02 4.53 0.61
C SER A 25 -0.29 5.89 0.00
N THR A 26 -0.27 6.97 0.80
CA THR A 26 -0.68 8.31 0.34
C THR A 26 0.34 9.40 0.66
N ARG A 27 0.37 10.45 -0.17
CA ARG A 27 1.21 11.65 0.04
C ARG A 27 0.93 12.31 1.39
N LYS A 28 -0.34 12.36 1.78
CA LYS A 28 -0.79 12.92 3.05
C LYS A 28 -0.19 12.16 4.25
N HIS A 29 -0.18 10.82 4.20
CA HIS A 29 0.45 10.03 5.26
C HIS A 29 1.97 10.16 5.25
N VAL A 30 2.60 10.21 4.07
CA VAL A 30 4.05 10.46 3.97
C VAL A 30 4.44 11.76 4.69
N GLU A 31 3.75 12.86 4.40
CA GLU A 31 4.03 14.16 5.03
C GLU A 31 3.72 14.14 6.54
N SER A 32 2.59 13.55 6.93
CA SER A 32 2.16 13.45 8.34
C SER A 32 3.13 12.62 9.19
N VAL A 33 3.50 11.42 8.73
CA VAL A 33 4.45 10.53 9.41
C VAL A 33 5.82 11.17 9.49
N ALA A 34 6.30 11.79 8.42
CA ALA A 34 7.57 12.51 8.44
C ALA A 34 7.57 13.63 9.49
N LYS A 35 6.50 14.44 9.54
CA LYS A 35 6.34 15.50 10.54
C LYS A 35 6.36 14.93 11.97
N HIS A 36 5.63 13.85 12.25
CA HIS A 36 5.57 13.25 13.58
C HIS A 36 6.90 12.64 14.04
N LEU A 37 7.69 12.08 13.12
CA LEU A 37 9.02 11.56 13.42
C LEU A 37 10.02 12.70 13.63
N SER A 38 10.00 13.73 12.77
CA SER A 38 10.85 14.92 12.95
C SER A 38 10.59 15.62 14.27
N ALA A 39 9.32 15.74 14.69
CA ALA A 39 8.94 16.35 15.97
C ALA A 39 9.50 15.60 17.19
N ARG A 40 9.90 14.33 17.03
CA ARG A 40 10.55 13.51 18.06
C ARG A 40 12.08 13.54 18.00
N GLY A 41 12.66 14.42 17.18
CA GLY A 41 14.11 14.60 17.06
C GLY A 41 14.80 13.66 16.07
N PHE A 42 14.06 12.83 15.31
CA PHE A 42 14.67 11.98 14.29
C PHE A 42 15.08 12.77 13.05
N SER A 43 16.23 12.40 12.46
CA SER A 43 16.63 12.91 11.15
C SER A 43 15.82 12.24 10.03
N VAL A 44 14.82 12.97 9.53
CA VAL A 44 13.79 12.44 8.64
C VAL A 44 13.69 13.26 7.36
N GLY A 45 13.56 12.57 6.24
CA GLY A 45 13.21 13.13 4.94
C GLY A 45 11.96 12.45 4.41
N TYR A 46 11.35 13.03 3.38
CA TYR A 46 10.18 12.42 2.75
C TYR A 46 10.16 12.55 1.23
N TYR A 47 9.61 11.53 0.57
CA TYR A 47 9.63 11.37 -0.88
C TYR A 47 8.27 10.92 -1.42
N HIS A 48 7.70 11.69 -2.35
CA HIS A 48 6.53 11.27 -3.13
C HIS A 48 6.45 12.06 -4.44
N ALA A 49 5.64 11.57 -5.38
CA ALA A 49 5.48 12.17 -6.71
C ALA A 49 4.86 13.59 -6.72
N GLY A 50 4.41 14.10 -5.58
CA GLY A 50 3.90 15.48 -5.46
C GLY A 50 5.01 16.53 -5.22
N ARG A 51 6.23 16.08 -4.92
CA ARG A 51 7.39 16.95 -4.68
C ARG A 51 8.05 17.36 -5.99
N THR A 52 8.65 18.55 -6.02
CA THR A 52 9.48 18.99 -7.15
C THR A 52 10.65 18.03 -7.36
N GLN A 53 11.19 17.98 -8.58
CA GLN A 53 12.33 17.13 -8.90
C GLN A 53 13.56 17.45 -8.02
N GLY A 54 13.92 18.74 -7.90
CA GLY A 54 15.04 19.15 -7.04
C GLY A 54 14.85 18.78 -5.56
N ALA A 55 13.61 18.84 -5.03
CA ALA A 55 13.34 18.40 -3.66
C ALA A 55 13.52 16.88 -3.48
N ARG A 56 13.10 16.09 -4.48
CA ARG A 56 13.29 14.63 -4.50
C ARG A 56 14.76 14.24 -4.58
N GLU A 57 15.54 14.90 -5.44
CA GLU A 57 16.98 14.68 -5.57
C GLU A 57 17.74 15.09 -4.30
N LYS A 58 17.38 16.23 -3.69
CA LYS A 58 17.99 16.71 -2.44
C LYS A 58 17.80 15.72 -1.30
N VAL A 59 16.58 15.22 -1.10
CA VAL A 59 16.30 14.27 -0.01
C VAL A 59 16.94 12.91 -0.27
N GLN A 60 16.92 12.43 -1.52
CA GLN A 60 17.57 11.17 -1.88
C GLN A 60 19.09 11.24 -1.67
N ARG A 61 19.74 12.34 -2.05
CA ARG A 61 21.17 12.56 -1.80
C ARG A 61 21.47 12.63 -0.30
N ALA A 62 20.65 13.35 0.46
CA ALA A 62 20.82 13.45 1.92
C ALA A 62 20.66 12.11 2.62
N PHE A 63 19.72 11.27 2.17
CA PHE A 63 19.56 9.90 2.64
C PHE A 63 20.74 9.02 2.21
N GLY A 64 21.22 9.18 0.98
CA GLY A 64 22.42 8.53 0.43
C GLY A 64 23.68 8.76 1.26
N MET A 65 23.90 10.00 1.69
CA MET A 65 25.03 10.41 2.52
C MET A 65 24.82 10.13 4.03
N GLY A 66 23.71 9.50 4.42
CA GLY A 66 23.39 9.21 5.83
C GLY A 66 23.03 10.45 6.67
N ARG A 67 22.88 11.64 6.07
CA ARG A 67 22.43 12.87 6.77
C ARG A 67 20.97 12.76 7.17
N VAL A 68 20.15 12.16 6.30
CA VAL A 68 18.79 11.71 6.63
C VAL A 68 18.88 10.23 7.00
N ARG A 69 18.39 9.88 8.20
CA ARG A 69 18.42 8.50 8.71
C ARG A 69 17.15 7.73 8.37
N ILE A 70 16.01 8.42 8.34
CA ILE A 70 14.69 7.86 8.05
C ILE A 70 14.11 8.53 6.82
N LEU A 71 13.73 7.74 5.82
CA LEU A 71 13.05 8.25 4.64
C LEU A 71 11.61 7.74 4.58
N VAL A 72 10.65 8.65 4.68
CA VAL A 72 9.23 8.33 4.56
C VAL A 72 8.80 8.49 3.10
N ALA A 73 8.20 7.47 2.48
CA ALA A 73 7.95 7.50 1.06
C ALA A 73 6.66 6.79 0.63
N THR A 74 6.13 7.15 -0.55
CA THR A 74 5.21 6.26 -1.26
C THR A 74 5.98 5.26 -2.12
N ASN A 75 5.28 4.29 -2.71
CA ASN A 75 5.84 3.35 -3.71
C ASN A 75 6.55 4.00 -4.91
N ALA A 76 6.41 5.32 -5.11
CA ALA A 76 7.16 6.08 -6.09
C ALA A 76 8.67 6.13 -5.77
N PHE A 77 9.04 5.81 -4.53
CA PHE A 77 10.43 5.66 -4.10
C PHE A 77 10.86 4.20 -4.26
N GLY A 78 11.60 3.91 -5.32
CA GLY A 78 12.17 2.57 -5.47
C GLY A 78 12.75 2.20 -6.84
N MET A 79 12.39 2.88 -7.93
CA MET A 79 12.97 2.54 -9.24
C MET A 79 14.41 3.07 -9.35
N GLY A 80 15.40 2.16 -9.28
CA GLY A 80 16.80 2.46 -9.61
C GLY A 80 17.62 3.11 -8.49
N ILE A 81 17.25 2.86 -7.24
CA ILE A 81 17.98 3.35 -6.06
C ILE A 81 18.34 2.16 -5.20
N ASP A 82 19.63 2.04 -4.91
CA ASP A 82 20.22 0.96 -4.13
C ASP A 82 21.02 1.55 -2.97
N PHE A 83 20.65 1.16 -1.74
CA PHE A 83 21.32 1.58 -0.53
C PHE A 83 21.61 0.33 0.29
N PRO A 84 22.87 -0.12 0.35
CA PRO A 84 23.21 -1.43 0.89
C PRO A 84 22.88 -1.56 2.39
N ASP A 85 23.04 -0.47 3.14
CA ASP A 85 22.94 -0.39 4.61
C ASP A 85 21.54 -0.01 5.16
N VAL A 86 20.47 -0.33 4.43
CA VAL A 86 19.10 -0.18 4.95
C VAL A 86 18.83 -1.30 5.96
N ARG A 87 18.70 -0.95 7.24
CA ARG A 87 18.51 -1.90 8.35
C ARG A 87 17.06 -2.12 8.75
N LEU A 88 16.18 -1.18 8.39
CA LEU A 88 14.76 -1.26 8.75
C LEU A 88 13.89 -0.77 7.61
N ILE A 89 12.92 -1.59 7.23
CA ILE A 89 11.82 -1.20 6.36
C ILE A 89 10.52 -1.32 7.15
N VAL A 90 9.75 -0.24 7.13
CA VAL A 90 8.44 -0.18 7.79
C VAL A 90 7.38 0.08 6.74
N HIS A 91 6.48 -0.86 6.52
CA HIS A 91 5.23 -0.62 5.81
C HIS A 91 4.21 -0.07 6.80
N TYR A 92 4.14 1.26 6.90
CA TYR A 92 3.19 1.94 7.78
C TYR A 92 1.73 1.72 7.35
N GLN A 93 1.53 1.43 6.06
CA GLN A 93 0.25 0.98 5.52
C GLN A 93 0.48 -0.21 4.59
N THR A 94 -0.49 -1.12 4.56
CA THR A 94 -0.43 -2.35 3.76
C THR A 94 -0.17 -2.06 2.28
N PRO A 95 0.80 -2.72 1.63
CA PRO A 95 1.05 -2.61 0.19
C PRO A 95 -0.13 -3.07 -0.66
N GLY A 96 -0.12 -2.70 -1.94
CA GLY A 96 -1.19 -3.06 -2.88
C GLY A 96 -1.15 -4.52 -3.38
N SER A 97 -0.03 -5.21 -3.18
CA SER A 97 0.18 -6.60 -3.58
C SER A 97 1.41 -7.21 -2.90
N LEU A 98 1.55 -8.54 -2.95
CA LEU A 98 2.73 -9.24 -2.44
C LEU A 98 3.99 -8.93 -3.24
N GLU A 99 3.89 -8.68 -4.54
CA GLU A 99 5.04 -8.28 -5.36
C GLU A 99 5.54 -6.90 -4.96
N ALA A 100 4.64 -5.96 -4.68
CA ALA A 100 5.00 -4.64 -4.19
C ALA A 100 5.71 -4.76 -2.84
N TYR A 101 5.13 -5.53 -1.90
CA TYR A 101 5.74 -5.82 -0.62
C TYR A 101 7.14 -6.42 -0.77
N TYR A 102 7.29 -7.49 -1.56
CA TYR A 102 8.55 -8.19 -1.78
C TYR A 102 9.64 -7.28 -2.36
N GLN A 103 9.29 -6.48 -3.38
CA GLN A 103 10.23 -5.54 -4.00
C GLN A 103 10.64 -4.39 -3.06
N GLU A 104 9.74 -3.96 -2.18
CA GLU A 104 10.01 -2.93 -1.19
C GLU A 104 10.84 -3.47 -0.03
N ALA A 105 10.45 -4.62 0.54
CA ALA A 105 11.15 -5.31 1.62
C ALA A 105 12.57 -5.77 1.19
N GLY A 106 12.74 -6.22 -0.05
CA GLY A 106 14.04 -6.63 -0.64
C GLY A 106 15.06 -5.50 -0.85
N ARG A 107 14.78 -4.30 -0.33
CA ARG A 107 15.76 -3.20 -0.24
C ARG A 107 16.56 -3.24 1.06
N ALA A 108 16.08 -3.96 2.06
CA ALA A 108 16.76 -4.10 3.33
C ALA A 108 17.97 -5.05 3.19
N GLY A 109 19.03 -4.82 3.96
CA GLY A 109 20.10 -5.82 4.15
C GLY A 109 20.84 -6.24 2.88
N ARG A 110 21.02 -5.35 1.90
CA ARG A 110 21.66 -5.71 0.62
C ARG A 110 23.18 -5.89 0.71
N ASP A 111 23.78 -5.39 1.78
CA ASP A 111 25.14 -5.73 2.22
C ASP A 111 25.25 -7.13 2.86
N GLY A 112 24.13 -7.83 3.08
CA GLY A 112 24.08 -9.12 3.75
C GLY A 112 23.98 -9.02 5.27
N ASP A 113 24.08 -7.82 5.85
CA ASP A 113 23.93 -7.61 7.28
C ASP A 113 22.45 -7.76 7.70
N PRO A 114 22.19 -8.19 8.96
CA PRO A 114 20.83 -8.32 9.48
C PRO A 114 20.00 -7.05 9.26
N ALA A 115 18.79 -7.24 8.73
CA ALA A 115 17.83 -6.17 8.56
C ALA A 115 16.42 -6.67 8.89
N ARG A 116 15.53 -5.75 9.25
CA ARG A 116 14.16 -6.06 9.65
C ARG A 116 13.15 -5.41 8.72
N CYS A 117 12.13 -6.16 8.34
CA CYS A 117 10.97 -5.67 7.60
C CYS A 117 9.75 -5.80 8.52
N VAL A 118 9.08 -4.68 8.80
CA VAL A 118 7.91 -4.61 9.68
C VAL A 118 6.74 -4.08 8.87
N MET A 119 5.61 -4.77 8.89
CA MET A 119 4.37 -4.30 8.27
C MET A 119 3.31 -4.08 9.34
N PHE A 120 2.76 -2.87 9.39
CA PHE A 120 1.51 -2.63 10.09
C PHE A 120 0.35 -3.00 9.16
N PHE A 121 -0.48 -3.91 9.64
CA PHE A 121 -1.65 -4.37 8.91
C PHE A 121 -2.92 -3.77 9.52
N GLY A 122 -3.75 -3.18 8.66
CA GLY A 122 -5.09 -2.75 9.04
C GLY A 122 -6.04 -2.94 7.87
N ALA A 123 -7.20 -3.58 8.11
CA ALA A 123 -8.19 -3.84 7.06
C ALA A 123 -8.66 -2.56 6.33
N ALA A 124 -8.62 -1.41 7.00
CA ALA A 124 -8.91 -0.11 6.39
C ALA A 124 -7.93 0.31 5.29
N ASP A 125 -6.68 -0.17 5.33
CA ASP A 125 -5.68 0.10 4.31
C ASP A 125 -5.99 -0.62 3.00
N LEU A 126 -6.61 -1.81 3.06
CA LEU A 126 -7.05 -2.55 1.87
C LEU A 126 -8.07 -1.72 1.07
N ALA A 127 -8.97 -1.00 1.73
CA ALA A 127 -9.90 -0.09 1.07
C ALA A 127 -9.17 1.10 0.40
N THR A 128 -8.11 1.60 1.03
CA THR A 128 -7.25 2.64 0.46
C THR A 128 -6.52 2.14 -0.78
N GLN A 129 -5.93 0.95 -0.73
CA GLN A 129 -5.25 0.34 -1.88
C GLN A 129 -6.21 0.03 -3.03
N ARG A 130 -7.39 -0.49 -2.72
CA ARG A 130 -8.46 -0.76 -3.70
C ARG A 130 -8.88 0.51 -4.44
N ARG A 131 -8.89 1.66 -3.76
CA ARG A 131 -9.12 2.99 -4.38
C ARG A 131 -7.97 3.43 -5.30
N ILE A 132 -6.73 3.09 -4.97
CA ILE A 132 -5.53 3.47 -5.73
C ILE A 132 -5.39 2.60 -6.99
N ALA A 133 -5.54 1.29 -6.87
CA ALA A 133 -5.26 0.33 -7.94
C ALA A 133 -6.42 0.18 -8.94
N GLY A 134 -7.66 0.06 -8.45
CA GLY A 134 -8.86 -0.14 -9.26
C GLY A 134 -8.92 -1.48 -10.04
N GLY A 135 -10.12 -2.03 -10.22
CA GLY A 135 -10.37 -3.21 -11.08
C GLY A 135 -10.22 -4.58 -10.39
N ARG A 136 -10.59 -5.67 -11.09
CA ARG A 136 -10.66 -7.03 -10.53
C ARG A 136 -9.30 -7.61 -10.11
N GLY A 137 -8.23 -7.34 -10.86
CA GLY A 137 -6.88 -7.81 -10.51
C GLY A 137 -6.35 -7.20 -9.22
N ALA A 138 -6.81 -6.01 -8.84
CA ALA A 138 -6.48 -5.41 -7.54
C ALA A 138 -7.14 -6.17 -6.39
N ASP A 139 -8.33 -6.72 -6.59
CA ASP A 139 -9.06 -7.44 -5.53
C ASP A 139 -8.40 -8.78 -5.19
N GLU A 140 -7.85 -9.46 -6.19
CA GLU A 140 -7.08 -10.69 -6.00
C GLU A 140 -5.76 -10.40 -5.27
N ALA A 141 -4.98 -9.43 -5.77
CA ALA A 141 -3.72 -9.02 -5.15
C ALA A 141 -3.89 -8.61 -3.67
N LEU A 142 -4.98 -7.90 -3.35
CA LEU A 142 -5.28 -7.52 -1.97
C LEU A 142 -5.72 -8.69 -1.09
N ARG A 143 -6.43 -9.68 -1.66
CA ARG A 143 -6.77 -10.91 -0.93
C ARG A 143 -5.52 -11.72 -0.60
N SER A 144 -4.58 -11.84 -1.53
CA SER A 144 -3.29 -12.52 -1.25
C SER A 144 -2.48 -11.78 -0.18
N MET A 145 -2.48 -10.44 -0.21
CA MET A 145 -1.81 -9.62 0.81
C MET A 145 -2.45 -9.77 2.20
N GLU A 146 -3.79 -9.80 2.27
CA GLU A 146 -4.54 -10.06 3.50
C GLU A 146 -4.26 -11.47 4.04
N ALA A 147 -4.29 -12.49 3.17
CA ALA A 147 -3.93 -13.85 3.54
C ALA A 147 -2.50 -13.94 4.09
N TYR A 148 -1.53 -13.30 3.44
CA TYR A 148 -0.15 -13.24 3.93
C TYR A 148 -0.03 -12.61 5.31
N ALA A 149 -0.76 -11.52 5.57
CA ALA A 149 -0.69 -10.81 6.85
C ALA A 149 -1.31 -11.60 8.00
N MET A 150 -2.40 -12.33 7.72
CA MET A 150 -3.20 -13.05 8.72
C MET A 150 -2.80 -14.52 8.89
N SER A 151 -1.98 -15.08 7.99
CA SER A 151 -1.56 -16.47 8.04
C SER A 151 -0.64 -16.73 9.24
N SER A 152 -0.75 -17.96 9.78
CA SER A 152 0.14 -18.56 10.78
C SER A 152 1.21 -19.46 10.15
N GLU A 153 1.43 -19.36 8.84
CA GLU A 153 2.53 -20.03 8.14
C GLU A 153 3.78 -19.14 8.08
N CYS A 154 4.95 -19.78 7.95
CA CYS A 154 6.22 -19.09 7.77
C CYS A 154 6.13 -18.04 6.64
N ARG A 155 6.42 -16.77 6.96
CA ARG A 155 6.34 -15.65 6.01
C ARG A 155 7.16 -15.90 4.74
N GLN A 156 8.35 -16.50 4.88
CA GLN A 156 9.21 -16.83 3.74
C GLN A 156 8.59 -17.88 2.83
N ARG A 157 7.93 -18.90 3.38
CA ARG A 157 7.24 -19.93 2.58
C ARG A 157 6.12 -19.34 1.75
N ILE A 158 5.29 -18.48 2.34
CA ILE A 158 4.20 -17.81 1.61
C ILE A 158 4.78 -16.98 0.46
N LEU A 159 5.88 -16.23 0.69
CA LEU A 159 6.54 -15.45 -0.36
C LEU A 159 7.11 -16.36 -1.47
N CYS A 160 7.82 -17.43 -1.12
CA CYS A 160 8.34 -18.40 -2.09
C CYS A 160 7.22 -19.04 -2.92
N GLY A 161 6.14 -19.48 -2.28
CA GLY A 161 4.98 -20.07 -2.93
C GLY A 161 4.27 -19.10 -3.87
N HIS A 162 4.16 -17.82 -3.49
CA HIS A 162 3.62 -16.77 -4.35
C HIS A 162 4.41 -16.60 -5.66
N PHE A 163 5.72 -16.85 -5.64
CA PHE A 163 6.59 -16.81 -6.83
C PHE A 163 6.81 -18.18 -7.48
N GLY A 164 6.04 -19.20 -7.11
CA GLY A 164 6.07 -20.54 -7.71
C GLY A 164 7.16 -21.47 -7.18
N VAL A 165 7.81 -21.13 -6.06
CA VAL A 165 8.80 -21.99 -5.40
C VAL A 165 8.15 -22.65 -4.19
N THR A 166 7.74 -23.90 -4.33
CA THR A 166 7.00 -24.64 -3.28
C THR A 166 7.77 -25.82 -2.71
N GLU A 167 8.76 -26.35 -3.42
CA GLU A 167 9.58 -27.48 -2.97
C GLU A 167 10.88 -27.02 -2.31
N GLY A 168 11.33 -27.74 -1.28
CA GLY A 168 12.60 -27.46 -0.61
C GLY A 168 12.66 -26.15 0.18
N VAL A 169 11.50 -25.57 0.54
CA VAL A 169 11.45 -24.35 1.36
C VAL A 169 11.16 -24.71 2.80
N ASP A 170 12.20 -24.79 3.63
CA ASP A 170 12.07 -24.99 5.07
C ASP A 170 11.55 -23.73 5.79
N PRO A 171 11.01 -23.86 7.02
CA PRO A 171 10.66 -22.68 7.82
C PRO A 171 11.91 -21.84 8.05
N CYS A 172 11.79 -20.51 7.97
CA CYS A 172 12.97 -19.64 7.94
C CYS A 172 13.60 -19.40 9.32
N SER A 173 12.92 -19.78 10.42
CA SER A 173 13.31 -19.55 11.82
C SER A 173 13.65 -18.09 12.20
N LYS A 174 13.22 -17.12 11.39
CA LYS A 174 13.59 -15.68 11.55
C LYS A 174 12.41 -14.72 11.36
N CYS A 175 11.24 -15.24 10.98
CA CYS A 175 10.03 -14.42 10.86
C CYS A 175 9.22 -14.49 12.15
N ASP A 176 8.34 -13.52 12.34
CA ASP A 176 7.44 -13.40 13.49
C ASP A 176 6.67 -14.68 13.82
N VAL A 177 6.25 -15.43 12.79
CA VAL A 177 5.56 -16.72 12.96
C VAL A 177 6.49 -17.82 13.44
N CYS A 178 7.68 -17.97 12.84
CA CYS A 178 8.61 -19.02 13.23
C CYS A 178 9.25 -18.74 14.60
N GLU A 179 9.59 -17.48 14.88
CA GLU A 179 10.10 -17.05 16.19
C GLU A 179 9.05 -17.29 17.30
N GLY A 180 7.75 -17.14 16.99
CA GLY A 180 6.67 -17.43 17.93
C GLY A 180 6.41 -18.92 18.18
N GLN A 181 6.93 -19.82 17.33
CA GLN A 181 6.73 -21.27 17.44
C GLN A 181 7.82 -22.00 18.25
N GLU A 182 9.02 -21.42 18.39
CA GLU A 182 10.12 -22.01 19.19
C GLU A 182 9.87 -22.01 20.71
N GLY A 183 8.70 -21.53 21.15
CA GLY A 183 8.22 -21.57 22.55
C GLY A 183 7.31 -22.75 22.90
N MET A 184 7.02 -23.70 22.00
CA MET A 184 6.08 -24.82 22.25
C MET A 184 6.69 -26.03 22.98
N HIS A 185 7.50 -25.77 24.01
CA HIS A 185 7.64 -26.65 25.19
C HIS A 185 7.64 -25.76 26.43
N GLY A 186 6.45 -25.35 26.85
CA GLY A 186 6.26 -24.53 28.04
C GLY A 186 5.05 -23.63 27.88
N ASP A 187 3.93 -24.08 28.43
CA ASP A 187 2.72 -23.35 28.79
C ASP A 187 2.91 -21.82 28.86
N ARG A 188 2.69 -21.13 27.73
CA ARG A 188 2.48 -19.69 27.70
C ARG A 188 1.45 -19.36 26.64
N GLU A 189 0.21 -19.22 27.12
CA GLU A 189 -0.82 -18.41 26.49
C GLU A 189 -0.29 -16.96 26.40
N GLY A 190 0.44 -16.67 25.32
CA GLY A 190 0.88 -15.33 24.98
C GLY A 190 -0.31 -14.53 24.45
N GLU A 191 -1.11 -14.04 25.38
CA GLU A 191 -2.23 -13.14 25.18
C GLU A 191 -1.79 -11.96 24.29
N CYS A 192 -2.26 -11.96 23.03
CA CYS A 192 -2.44 -10.69 22.34
C CYS A 192 -3.37 -9.89 23.25
N THR A 193 -2.87 -8.83 23.89
CA THR A 193 -3.74 -7.85 24.56
C THR A 193 -4.50 -7.09 23.46
N VAL A 194 -5.46 -7.76 22.83
CA VAL A 194 -6.68 -7.11 22.40
C VAL A 194 -7.25 -6.53 23.67
N GLU A 195 -7.14 -5.22 23.86
CA GLU A 195 -7.86 -4.58 24.97
C GLU A 195 -9.29 -5.12 24.96
N PRO A 196 -9.78 -5.70 26.07
CA PRO A 196 -11.07 -6.38 26.10
C PRO A 196 -12.12 -5.40 25.60
N THR A 197 -12.65 -5.62 24.39
CA THR A 197 -13.84 -4.90 23.96
C THR A 197 -14.93 -5.31 24.91
N ASN A 198 -15.46 -4.37 25.69
CA ASN A 198 -16.48 -4.67 26.68
C ASN A 198 -17.76 -5.03 25.92
N PRO A 199 -18.17 -6.31 25.86
CA PRO A 199 -19.24 -6.72 24.97
C PRO A 199 -20.55 -6.04 25.38
N LEU A 200 -21.25 -5.52 24.37
CA LEU A 200 -22.58 -4.95 24.56
C LEU A 200 -23.56 -6.07 24.94
N SER A 201 -24.47 -5.74 25.87
CA SER A 201 -25.57 -6.60 26.30
C SER A 201 -26.61 -6.78 25.19
N ASP A 202 -27.45 -7.80 25.29
CA ASP A 202 -28.52 -8.06 24.31
C ASP A 202 -29.48 -6.87 24.14
N VAL A 203 -29.72 -6.12 25.21
CA VAL A 203 -30.54 -4.90 25.17
C VAL A 203 -29.85 -3.83 24.30
N GLU A 204 -28.54 -3.67 24.43
CA GLU A 204 -27.77 -2.71 23.63
C GLU A 204 -27.60 -3.17 22.17
N LEU A 205 -27.56 -4.48 21.91
CA LEU A 205 -27.61 -5.03 20.56
C LEU A 205 -28.95 -4.73 19.88
N ARG A 206 -30.07 -4.84 20.62
CA ARG A 206 -31.41 -4.46 20.10
C ARG A 206 -31.45 -2.99 19.69
N VAL A 207 -30.85 -2.09 20.48
CA VAL A 207 -30.73 -0.66 20.13
C VAL A 207 -30.04 -0.47 18.77
N ILE A 208 -29.00 -1.25 18.47
CA ILE A 208 -28.30 -1.19 17.17
C ILE A 208 -29.24 -1.63 16.04
N VAL A 209 -29.95 -2.75 16.22
CA VAL A 209 -30.84 -3.32 15.21
C VAL A 209 -32.03 -2.38 14.93
N GLU A 210 -32.66 -1.84 15.98
CA GLU A 210 -33.74 -0.84 15.89
C GLU A 210 -33.29 0.42 15.15
N ALA A 211 -32.10 0.94 15.50
CA ALA A 211 -31.53 2.08 14.81
C ALA A 211 -31.35 1.82 13.31
N VAL A 212 -30.91 0.62 12.91
CA VAL A 212 -30.82 0.24 11.49
C VAL A 212 -32.20 0.13 10.82
N GLY A 213 -33.23 -0.26 11.58
CA GLY A 213 -34.62 -0.27 11.15
C GLY A 213 -35.14 1.11 10.77
N GLU A 214 -34.87 2.12 11.61
CA GLU A 214 -35.30 3.52 11.45
C GLU A 214 -34.54 4.29 10.37
N LEU A 215 -33.38 3.80 9.93
CA LEU A 215 -32.60 4.46 8.89
C LEU A 215 -33.39 4.61 7.58
N THR A 216 -33.60 5.87 7.19
CA THR A 216 -34.16 6.25 5.89
C THR A 216 -33.13 6.18 4.77
N ARG A 217 -31.84 6.21 5.10
CA ARG A 217 -30.72 6.09 4.16
C ARG A 217 -29.67 5.12 4.70
N PRO A 218 -29.02 4.33 3.82
CA PRO A 218 -28.02 3.37 4.25
C PRO A 218 -26.73 4.06 4.72
N VAL A 219 -26.18 3.58 5.85
CA VAL A 219 -24.95 4.13 6.45
C VAL A 219 -23.94 3.03 6.74
N GLY A 220 -22.66 3.41 6.85
CA GLY A 220 -21.60 2.50 7.27
C GLY A 220 -21.50 2.37 8.80
N LYS A 221 -20.84 1.30 9.26
CA LYS A 221 -20.69 0.93 10.68
C LYS A 221 -20.17 2.08 11.54
N SER A 222 -19.10 2.75 11.12
CA SER A 222 -18.51 3.88 11.86
C SER A 222 -19.42 5.11 11.92
N GLY A 223 -20.26 5.33 10.90
CA GLY A 223 -21.25 6.41 10.92
C GLY A 223 -22.35 6.12 11.93
N LEU A 224 -22.86 4.88 11.93
CA LEU A 224 -23.86 4.40 12.88
C LEU A 224 -23.34 4.45 14.32
N ALA A 225 -22.14 3.93 14.58
CA ALA A 225 -21.51 3.95 15.91
C ALA A 225 -21.39 5.38 16.48
N LYS A 226 -20.99 6.35 15.65
CA LYS A 226 -20.92 7.77 16.05
C LYS A 226 -22.28 8.36 16.38
N ALA A 227 -23.33 7.97 15.64
CA ALA A 227 -24.70 8.43 15.90
C ALA A 227 -25.23 7.84 17.22
N LEU A 228 -25.05 6.53 17.43
CA LEU A 228 -25.46 5.84 18.68
C LEU A 228 -24.73 6.35 19.91
N ARG A 229 -23.48 6.82 19.76
CA ARG A 229 -22.73 7.51 20.83
C ARG A 229 -23.15 8.99 21.02
N GLY A 230 -23.99 9.53 20.15
CA GLY A 230 -24.52 10.89 20.26
C GLY A 230 -23.59 11.99 19.73
N SER A 231 -22.67 11.67 18.82
CA SER A 231 -21.82 12.67 18.15
C SER A 231 -22.67 13.76 17.46
N ARG A 232 -22.08 14.93 17.19
CA ARG A 232 -22.73 16.04 16.45
C ARG A 232 -21.93 16.46 15.21
N ALA A 233 -21.04 15.59 14.72
CA ALA A 233 -20.18 15.90 13.58
C ALA A 233 -20.98 16.28 12.33
N ALA A 234 -20.50 17.30 11.60
CA ALA A 234 -21.17 17.85 10.41
C ALA A 234 -21.46 16.80 9.32
N SER A 235 -20.66 15.73 9.25
CA SER A 235 -20.84 14.58 8.35
C SER A 235 -22.16 13.82 8.57
N MET A 236 -22.81 13.98 9.73
CA MET A 236 -24.02 13.23 10.10
C MET A 236 -25.32 13.87 9.59
N ARG A 237 -25.30 15.14 9.20
CA ARG A 237 -26.48 15.86 8.66
C ARG A 237 -26.91 15.33 7.29
N LYS A 238 -26.00 14.70 6.52
CA LYS A 238 -26.27 14.25 5.14
C LYS A 238 -26.98 12.89 5.02
N CYS A 239 -27.03 12.12 6.11
CA CYS A 239 -27.46 10.71 6.08
C CYS A 239 -28.66 10.38 6.99
N GLY A 240 -29.38 11.38 7.52
CA GLY A 240 -30.52 11.14 8.42
C GLY A 240 -30.14 10.68 9.84
N LEU A 241 -28.85 10.60 10.15
CA LEU A 241 -28.33 10.12 11.45
C LEU A 241 -28.62 11.07 12.62
N MET A 242 -29.06 12.30 12.35
CA MET A 242 -29.44 13.27 13.38
C MET A 242 -30.86 13.06 13.90
N GLU A 243 -31.70 12.35 13.14
CA GLU A 243 -33.13 12.14 13.40
C GLU A 243 -33.42 10.77 14.01
N LEU A 244 -32.39 9.93 14.20
CA LEU A 244 -32.53 8.62 14.83
C LEU A 244 -32.98 8.73 16.29
N SER A 245 -33.98 7.94 16.66
CA SER A 245 -34.52 7.91 18.03
C SER A 245 -33.48 7.39 19.03
N GLN A 246 -32.64 6.45 18.59
CA GLN A 246 -31.58 5.81 19.38
C GLN A 246 -30.28 6.64 19.43
N ARG A 247 -30.28 7.87 18.91
CA ARG A 247 -29.07 8.71 18.88
C ARG A 247 -28.63 9.05 20.31
N GLY A 248 -27.41 8.64 20.66
CA GLY A 248 -26.88 8.84 22.01
C GLY A 248 -27.29 7.76 23.02
N ALA A 249 -28.07 6.75 22.61
CA ALA A 249 -28.48 5.65 23.48
C ALA A 249 -27.27 4.84 24.03
N LEU A 250 -26.15 4.81 23.30
CA LEU A 250 -24.92 4.12 23.67
C LEU A 250 -23.79 5.10 24.03
N ARG A 251 -24.11 6.27 24.61
CA ARG A 251 -23.12 7.31 24.96
C ARG A 251 -22.02 6.84 25.90
N GLN A 252 -22.33 5.84 26.73
CA GLN A 252 -21.43 5.26 27.73
C GLN A 252 -20.50 4.18 27.16
N ARG A 253 -20.72 3.77 25.90
CA ARG A 253 -19.87 2.78 25.22
C ARG A 253 -18.85 3.47 24.31
N SER A 254 -17.70 2.83 24.13
CA SER A 254 -16.70 3.34 23.20
C SER A 254 -17.16 3.14 21.75
N GLU A 255 -16.67 3.98 20.82
CA GLU A 255 -16.97 3.81 19.40
C GLU A 255 -16.45 2.44 18.89
N LYS A 256 -15.35 1.95 19.46
CA LYS A 256 -14.75 0.64 19.15
C LYS A 256 -15.70 -0.50 19.56
N ASP A 257 -16.25 -0.46 20.76
CA ASP A 257 -17.17 -1.51 21.26
C ASP A 257 -18.45 -1.56 20.44
N ILE A 258 -19.00 -0.40 20.06
CA ILE A 258 -20.21 -0.34 19.22
C ILE A 258 -19.92 -0.88 17.82
N VAL A 259 -18.75 -0.59 17.24
CA VAL A 259 -18.35 -1.17 15.94
C VAL A 259 -18.20 -2.69 16.04
N ALA A 260 -17.55 -3.21 17.09
CA ALA A 260 -17.41 -4.64 17.32
C ALA A 260 -18.78 -5.33 17.52
N ALA A 261 -19.71 -4.67 18.19
CA ALA A 261 -21.09 -5.15 18.33
C ALA A 261 -21.84 -5.20 16.99
N ILE A 262 -21.67 -4.19 16.12
CA ILE A 262 -22.23 -4.20 14.76
C ILE A 262 -21.61 -5.34 13.93
N ASP A 263 -20.31 -5.61 14.10
CA ASP A 263 -19.63 -6.72 13.44
C ASP A 263 -20.21 -8.08 13.86
N ARG A 264 -20.43 -8.27 15.17
CA ARG A 264 -21.10 -9.45 15.71
C ARG A 264 -22.50 -9.65 15.12
N CYS A 265 -23.32 -8.60 15.06
CA CYS A 265 -24.65 -8.68 14.43
C CYS A 265 -24.60 -9.06 12.94
N LEU A 266 -23.52 -8.73 12.24
CA LEU A 266 -23.34 -9.11 10.83
C LEU A 266 -22.92 -10.57 10.68
N GLU A 267 -22.12 -11.08 11.61
CA GLU A 267 -21.71 -12.49 11.67
C GLU A 267 -22.88 -13.41 12.04
N GLU A 268 -23.70 -13.00 13.01
CA GLU A 268 -24.92 -13.68 13.43
C GLU A 268 -26.07 -13.56 12.40
N GLY A 269 -25.91 -12.71 11.38
CA GLY A 269 -26.90 -12.50 10.33
C GLY A 269 -28.13 -11.68 10.75
N THR A 270 -28.14 -11.10 11.95
CA THR A 270 -29.17 -10.14 12.40
C THR A 270 -29.08 -8.81 11.66
N LEU A 271 -27.90 -8.50 11.11
CA LEU A 271 -27.66 -7.44 10.14
C LEU A 271 -27.02 -8.03 8.88
N VAL A 272 -27.14 -7.31 7.76
CA VAL A 272 -26.44 -7.67 6.52
C VAL A 272 -25.67 -6.49 5.95
N ARG A 273 -24.51 -6.79 5.37
CA ARG A 273 -23.66 -5.81 4.69
C ARG A 273 -24.00 -5.78 3.21
N LYS A 274 -24.29 -4.60 2.65
CA LYS A 274 -24.48 -4.41 1.20
C LYS A 274 -23.54 -3.34 0.64
N GLY A 275 -23.04 -3.58 -0.57
CA GLY A 275 -22.19 -2.66 -1.33
C GLY A 275 -20.68 -2.91 -1.18
N HIS A 276 -19.96 -2.83 -2.31
CA HIS A 276 -18.50 -3.08 -2.37
C HIS A 276 -17.64 -1.83 -2.13
N ARG A 277 -18.04 -0.66 -2.66
CA ARG A 277 -17.24 0.58 -2.62
C ARG A 277 -17.47 1.41 -1.35
N TYR A 278 -18.69 1.36 -0.80
CA TYR A 278 -19.10 1.96 0.46
C TYR A 278 -20.04 0.97 1.17
N PRO A 279 -19.50 0.06 1.99
CA PRO A 279 -20.32 -0.94 2.63
C PRO A 279 -21.26 -0.30 3.64
N THR A 280 -22.53 -0.66 3.53
CA THR A 280 -23.62 -0.14 4.37
C THR A 280 -24.30 -1.28 5.10
N VAL A 281 -24.85 -0.96 6.27
CA VAL A 281 -25.51 -1.92 7.18
C VAL A 281 -27.02 -1.88 6.94
N TRP A 282 -27.65 -3.05 6.90
CA TRP A 282 -29.09 -3.22 6.63
C TRP A 282 -29.69 -4.28 7.53
N LEU A 283 -31.01 -4.24 7.70
CA LEU A 283 -31.77 -5.39 8.17
C LEU A 283 -31.83 -6.48 7.07
N PRO A 284 -31.78 -7.77 7.44
CA PRO A 284 -32.11 -8.88 6.54
C PRO A 284 -33.45 -8.65 5.85
N GLY A 285 -33.59 -9.04 4.58
CA GLY A 285 -34.86 -8.93 3.85
C GLY A 285 -35.30 -7.53 3.39
N LYS A 286 -34.69 -6.43 3.87
CA LYS A 286 -35.03 -5.07 3.41
C LYS A 286 -34.58 -4.88 1.95
N ALA A 287 -35.55 -4.84 1.02
CA ALA A 287 -35.31 -4.69 -0.41
C ALA A 287 -34.66 -3.34 -0.73
N VAL A 288 -33.76 -3.34 -1.71
CA VAL A 288 -33.23 -2.11 -2.29
C VAL A 288 -34.42 -1.39 -2.93
N ARG A 289 -34.91 -0.29 -2.35
CA ARG A 289 -35.60 0.72 -3.15
C ARG A 289 -34.57 1.16 -4.19
N ARG A 290 -34.68 0.63 -5.43
CA ARG A 290 -34.06 1.27 -6.58
C ARG A 290 -34.72 2.64 -6.62
N GLY A 291 -34.02 3.63 -6.06
CA GLY A 291 -34.39 5.01 -6.26
C GLY A 291 -34.53 5.20 -7.76
N SER A 292 -35.75 5.52 -8.16
CA SER A 292 -36.19 5.92 -9.49
C SER A 292 -35.03 6.35 -10.38
N THR A 293 -34.90 5.65 -11.50
CA THR A 293 -34.29 6.13 -12.73
C THR A 293 -34.95 7.45 -13.12
N GLY A 294 -34.44 8.55 -12.57
CA GLY A 294 -34.53 9.85 -13.21
C GLY A 294 -33.60 9.78 -14.41
N SER A 295 -34.19 9.52 -15.58
CA SER A 295 -33.60 9.88 -16.86
C SER A 295 -33.25 11.37 -16.80
N ALA A 296 -31.97 11.65 -16.59
CA ALA A 296 -31.36 12.92 -16.92
C ALA A 296 -30.13 12.56 -17.73
N SER A 297 -30.21 12.82 -19.03
CA SER A 297 -29.11 12.81 -19.98
C SER A 297 -27.86 13.41 -19.34
N PRO A 298 -26.66 12.88 -19.62
CA PRO A 298 -25.42 13.47 -19.13
C PRO A 298 -25.23 14.84 -19.76
N THR A 299 -25.70 15.89 -19.08
CA THR A 299 -25.22 17.25 -19.30
C THR A 299 -23.81 17.31 -18.73
N GLU A 300 -22.89 17.72 -19.59
CA GLU A 300 -21.48 17.89 -19.27
C GLU A 300 -21.28 18.71 -17.99
N PRO A 301 -20.36 18.34 -17.09
CA PRO A 301 -19.96 19.22 -16.02
C PRO A 301 -19.25 20.46 -16.59
N PRO A 302 -19.51 21.67 -16.04
CA PRO A 302 -18.91 22.89 -16.55
C PRO A 302 -17.40 22.84 -16.37
N SER A 303 -16.69 23.05 -17.48
CA SER A 303 -15.24 23.19 -17.49
C SER A 303 -14.78 24.29 -16.53
N PRO A 304 -13.72 24.07 -15.71
CA PRO A 304 -13.04 25.19 -15.08
C PRO A 304 -12.33 25.99 -16.17
N ARG A 305 -12.70 27.27 -16.30
CA ARG A 305 -12.01 28.28 -17.12
C ARG A 305 -10.51 28.18 -16.88
N ARG A 306 -9.78 27.67 -17.88
CA ARG A 306 -8.33 27.79 -17.96
C ARG A 306 -7.99 29.24 -18.28
N LEU A 307 -7.39 29.94 -17.32
CA LEU A 307 -6.45 31.01 -17.65
C LEU A 307 -5.33 30.41 -18.49
N ARG A 308 -5.25 30.90 -19.73
CA ARG A 308 -4.36 30.40 -20.77
C ARG A 308 -2.96 30.98 -20.53
N ALA A 309 -2.16 30.28 -19.72
CA ALA A 309 -0.71 30.45 -19.72
C ALA A 309 -0.12 29.56 -20.82
N THR A 310 0.42 30.19 -21.85
CA THR A 310 1.10 29.57 -22.99
C THR A 310 2.38 28.86 -22.53
N ARG A 311 2.45 27.53 -22.68
CA ARG A 311 3.74 26.79 -22.69
C ARG A 311 3.78 25.85 -23.90
N ARG A 312 4.72 26.14 -24.79
CA ARG A 312 5.05 25.44 -26.06
C ARG A 312 5.13 23.93 -25.88
N LYS A 313 4.38 23.16 -26.69
CA LYS A 313 4.63 21.73 -26.94
C LYS A 313 5.92 21.61 -27.77
N GLY A 314 6.96 20.99 -27.22
CA GLY A 314 8.08 20.52 -28.02
C GLY A 314 7.62 19.39 -28.96
N ARG A 315 7.91 19.50 -30.26
CA ARG A 315 7.71 18.42 -31.23
C ARG A 315 8.68 17.30 -30.90
N TYR A 316 8.19 16.13 -30.51
CA TYR A 316 9.03 14.91 -30.44
C TYR A 316 9.51 14.55 -31.85
N SER A 317 10.76 14.07 -31.96
CA SER A 317 11.34 13.59 -33.21
C SER A 317 10.50 12.46 -33.82
N ASN A 318 10.63 12.24 -35.13
CA ASN A 318 9.94 11.13 -35.80
C ASN A 318 10.42 9.78 -35.24
N THR A 319 11.71 9.67 -34.90
CA THR A 319 12.34 8.52 -34.25
C THR A 319 11.71 8.20 -32.89
N VAL A 320 11.46 9.20 -32.03
CA VAL A 320 10.77 8.99 -30.74
C VAL A 320 9.37 8.43 -30.93
N ARG A 321 8.62 8.92 -31.93
CA ARG A 321 7.28 8.42 -32.23
C ARG A 321 7.31 6.97 -32.73
N ALA A 322 8.27 6.64 -33.59
CA ALA A 322 8.48 5.28 -34.10
C ALA A 322 8.83 4.31 -32.97
N LEU A 323 9.74 4.69 -32.07
CA LEU A 323 10.12 3.90 -30.90
C LEU A 323 8.96 3.75 -29.88
N GLU A 324 8.13 4.78 -29.70
CA GLU A 324 6.93 4.69 -28.87
C GLU A 324 5.88 3.73 -29.45
N ASN A 325 5.73 3.70 -30.77
CA ASN A 325 4.84 2.79 -31.47
C ASN A 325 5.35 1.35 -31.42
N PHE A 326 6.63 1.12 -31.71
CA PHE A 326 7.30 -0.17 -31.57
C PHE A 326 7.10 -0.74 -30.16
N ARG A 327 7.31 0.09 -29.13
CA ARG A 327 7.10 -0.30 -27.73
C ARG A 327 5.67 -0.74 -27.44
N LYS A 328 4.67 -0.04 -27.98
CA LYS A 328 3.25 -0.39 -27.81
C LYS A 328 2.90 -1.68 -28.54
N GLN A 329 3.43 -1.87 -29.75
CA GLN A 329 3.20 -3.06 -30.55
C GLN A 329 3.77 -4.30 -29.85
N LYS A 330 5.06 -4.29 -29.48
CA LYS A 330 5.69 -5.41 -28.78
C LYS A 330 5.06 -5.71 -27.43
N ALA A 331 4.57 -4.69 -26.73
CA ALA A 331 3.84 -4.86 -25.49
C ALA A 331 2.52 -5.61 -25.69
N ARG A 332 1.78 -5.33 -26.78
CA ARG A 332 0.57 -6.08 -27.12
C ARG A 332 0.87 -7.51 -27.52
N GLU A 333 1.87 -7.72 -28.38
CA GLU A 333 2.30 -9.06 -28.85
C GLU A 333 2.69 -9.97 -27.68
N LEU A 334 3.38 -9.43 -26.68
CA LEU A 334 3.85 -10.18 -25.52
C LEU A 334 2.89 -10.15 -24.32
N ALA A 335 1.71 -9.56 -24.45
CA ALA A 335 0.78 -9.28 -23.34
C ALA A 335 1.44 -8.54 -22.15
N TRP A 336 2.45 -7.70 -22.43
CA TRP A 336 3.18 -6.91 -21.45
C TRP A 336 2.65 -5.49 -21.37
N LYS A 337 2.94 -4.79 -20.27
CA LYS A 337 2.72 -3.34 -20.21
C LYS A 337 3.82 -2.62 -21.01
N PRO A 338 3.56 -1.50 -21.71
CA PRO A 338 4.55 -0.83 -22.56
C PRO A 338 5.90 -0.53 -21.91
N TYR A 339 5.90 -0.15 -20.63
CA TYR A 339 7.14 0.13 -19.90
C TYR A 339 8.00 -1.11 -19.60
N MET A 340 7.43 -2.33 -19.69
CA MET A 340 8.15 -3.58 -19.48
C MET A 340 9.05 -3.93 -20.67
N VAL A 341 8.68 -3.54 -21.90
CA VAL A 341 9.52 -3.65 -23.09
C VAL A 341 10.76 -2.77 -22.91
N PHE A 342 10.60 -1.46 -22.77
CA PHE A 342 11.62 -0.55 -22.24
C PHE A 342 11.02 0.77 -21.75
N GLN A 343 11.75 1.47 -20.88
CA GLN A 343 11.28 2.70 -20.24
C GLN A 343 11.33 3.91 -21.19
N LYS A 344 10.60 4.99 -20.86
CA LYS A 344 10.63 6.23 -21.65
C LYS A 344 12.03 6.85 -21.72
N ARG A 345 12.84 6.72 -20.67
CA ARG A 345 14.24 7.17 -20.65
C ARG A 345 15.08 6.48 -21.75
N THR A 346 14.82 5.20 -21.99
CA THR A 346 15.50 4.42 -23.03
C THR A 346 15.13 4.90 -24.42
N ILE A 347 13.88 5.31 -24.66
CA ILE A 347 13.47 5.92 -25.93
C ILE A 347 14.23 7.22 -26.18
N MET A 348 14.34 8.08 -25.16
CA MET A 348 15.06 9.35 -25.28
C MET A 348 16.57 9.12 -25.47
N ALA A 349 17.15 8.11 -24.80
CA ALA A 349 18.55 7.74 -24.97
C ALA A 349 18.82 7.19 -26.38
N LEU A 350 17.94 6.33 -26.92
CA LEU A 350 18.06 5.82 -28.29
C LEU A 350 17.94 6.92 -29.35
N ASP A 351 17.05 7.90 -29.15
CA ASP A 351 16.92 9.07 -30.03
C ASP A 351 18.16 9.98 -30.00
N SER A 352 18.77 10.13 -28.82
CA SER A 352 19.95 10.97 -28.61
C SER A 352 21.27 10.32 -29.05
N GLU A 353 21.48 9.04 -28.74
CA GLU A 353 22.75 8.34 -28.95
C GLU A 353 22.81 7.61 -30.30
N ARG A 354 21.65 7.34 -30.93
CA ARG A 354 21.51 6.72 -32.26
C ARG A 354 22.47 5.55 -32.53
N PRO A 355 22.43 4.48 -31.70
CA PRO A 355 23.31 3.33 -31.87
C PRO A 355 23.05 2.62 -33.21
N SER A 356 24.13 2.24 -33.90
CA SER A 356 24.10 1.57 -35.21
C SER A 356 24.48 0.08 -35.15
N SER A 357 24.85 -0.44 -33.98
CA SER A 357 25.26 -1.83 -33.78
C SER A 357 24.74 -2.40 -32.46
N ILE A 358 24.73 -3.73 -32.33
CA ILE A 358 24.31 -4.42 -31.09
C ILE A 358 25.22 -4.05 -29.92
N GLY A 359 26.54 -3.98 -30.15
CA GLY A 359 27.49 -3.57 -29.10
C GLY A 359 27.26 -2.12 -28.63
N ALA A 360 26.75 -1.25 -29.49
CA ALA A 360 26.39 0.12 -29.10
C ALA A 360 25.10 0.18 -28.24
N LEU A 361 24.20 -0.79 -28.36
CA LEU A 361 22.99 -0.86 -27.52
C LEU A 361 23.29 -1.15 -26.05
N ASP A 362 24.43 -1.79 -25.75
CA ASP A 362 24.84 -2.12 -24.38
C ASP A 362 25.12 -0.88 -23.53
N ARG A 363 25.48 0.24 -24.19
CA ARG A 363 25.72 1.53 -23.52
C ARG A 363 24.43 2.28 -23.21
N ILE A 364 23.29 1.86 -23.75
CA ILE A 364 22.01 2.56 -23.63
C ILE A 364 21.35 2.25 -22.28
N PRO A 365 21.09 3.27 -21.44
CA PRO A 365 20.49 3.05 -20.13
C PRO A 365 19.11 2.39 -20.18
N GLY A 366 19.01 1.20 -19.58
CA GLY A 366 17.76 0.42 -19.47
C GLY A 366 17.55 -0.65 -20.54
N LEU A 367 18.54 -0.87 -21.43
CA LEU A 367 18.64 -2.08 -22.25
C LEU A 367 19.70 -3.00 -21.66
N GLY A 368 19.27 -4.02 -20.91
CA GLY A 368 20.16 -5.08 -20.43
C GLY A 368 20.34 -6.19 -21.48
N PRO A 369 21.30 -7.12 -21.28
CA PRO A 369 21.67 -8.14 -22.26
C PRO A 369 20.49 -8.99 -22.74
N ALA A 370 19.58 -9.40 -21.83
CA ALA A 370 18.37 -10.14 -22.20
C ALA A 370 17.41 -9.35 -23.11
N LYS A 371 17.34 -8.02 -22.96
CA LYS A 371 16.51 -7.16 -23.81
C LYS A 371 17.17 -6.85 -25.13
N ILE A 372 18.50 -6.75 -25.15
CA ILE A 372 19.29 -6.58 -26.37
C ILE A 372 19.17 -7.85 -27.22
N GLN A 373 19.29 -9.02 -26.61
CA GLN A 373 19.07 -10.30 -27.30
C GLN A 373 17.65 -10.40 -27.88
N ARG A 374 16.64 -9.95 -27.13
CA ARG A 374 15.22 -10.10 -27.51
C ARG A 374 14.71 -9.04 -28.48
N PHE A 375 15.20 -7.80 -28.40
CA PHE A 375 14.66 -6.65 -29.14
C PHE A 375 15.72 -5.86 -29.92
N GLY A 376 17.01 -6.16 -29.78
CA GLY A 376 18.10 -5.32 -30.30
C GLY A 376 18.06 -5.14 -31.81
N HIS A 377 17.86 -6.21 -32.58
CA HIS A 377 17.74 -6.13 -34.03
C HIS A 377 16.52 -5.30 -34.49
N ASP A 378 15.39 -5.45 -33.81
CA ASP A 378 14.18 -4.69 -34.11
C ASP A 378 14.35 -3.21 -33.78
N ILE A 379 15.02 -2.87 -32.66
CA ILE A 379 15.33 -1.49 -32.28
C ILE A 379 16.24 -0.84 -33.33
N LEU A 380 17.30 -1.54 -33.77
CA LEU A 380 18.21 -1.03 -34.81
C LEU A 380 17.48 -0.86 -36.15
N ARG A 381 16.52 -1.72 -36.48
CA ARG A 381 15.65 -1.56 -37.66
C ARG A 381 14.82 -0.27 -37.56
N VAL A 382 14.10 -0.08 -36.46
CA VAL A 382 13.28 1.12 -36.21
C VAL A 382 14.13 2.40 -36.25
N LEU A 383 15.34 2.36 -35.69
CA LEU A 383 16.27 3.48 -35.75
C LEU A 383 16.67 3.80 -37.19
N ARG A 384 17.13 2.82 -37.98
CA ARG A 384 17.53 3.02 -39.37
C ARG A 384 16.40 3.60 -40.25
N GLU A 385 15.19 3.09 -40.10
CA GLU A 385 14.02 3.50 -40.89
C GLU A 385 13.49 4.90 -40.54
N ASN A 386 13.88 5.46 -39.39
CA ASN A 386 13.36 6.73 -38.88
C ASN A 386 14.48 7.70 -38.47
N THR A 387 15.68 7.52 -39.02
CA THR A 387 16.81 8.47 -38.95
C THR A 387 16.61 9.57 -39.96
#